data_AF-A0AAV1VU58-F1
#
_entry.id   AF-A0AAV1VU58-F1
#
_cell.length_a   1.000
_cell.length_b   1.000
_cell.length_c   1.000
_cell.angle_alpha   90.00
_cell.angle_beta   90.00
_cell.angle_gamma   90.00
#
_symmetry.space_group_name_H-M   'P 1'
#
loop_
_entity.id
_entity.type
_entity.pdbx_description
1 polymer ?
#
loop_
_entity_poly.entity_id
_entity_poly.type
_entity_poly.pdbx_seq_one_letter_code
_entity_poly.pdbx_strand_id
1 'polypeptide(L)'
;MARGEVLRAYRALLKATRKTFAGDSVMLKGSAVEVRNKFEENKNVTSDSEIQKLLEEANEASQFITTMIVQAHLNPDAGSYVVKPGKDHAGATLELPSEEILRKSG
;
A
#
# COMPACT_ATOMS: atom_id res chain seq x y z
N MET A 1 16.26 20.59 6.18
CA MET A 1 16.50 19.14 6.05
C MET A 1 15.20 18.37 5.78
N ALA A 2 14.10 18.69 6.45
CA ALA A 2 12.78 18.06 6.29
C ALA A 2 12.24 17.87 4.85
N ARG A 3 12.36 18.88 3.96
CA ARG A 3 11.77 18.79 2.60
C ARG A 3 12.29 17.61 1.76
N GLY A 4 13.57 17.26 1.92
CA GLY A 4 14.17 16.13 1.20
C GLY A 4 13.63 14.78 1.67
N GLU A 5 13.38 14.65 2.97
CA GLU A 5 12.82 13.45 3.59
C GLU A 5 11.35 13.26 3.24
N VAL A 6 10.56 14.35 3.28
CA VAL A 6 9.15 14.34 2.84
C VAL A 6 9.01 13.84 1.39
N LEU A 7 9.86 14.33 0.48
CA LEU A 7 9.84 13.88 -0.91
C LEU A 7 10.30 12.42 -1.08
N ARG A 8 11.22 11.96 -0.23
CA ARG A 8 11.64 10.55 -0.22
C ARG A 8 10.52 9.65 0.26
N ALA A 9 9.86 9.99 1.37
CA ALA A 9 8.73 9.25 1.91
C ALA A 9 7.57 9.17 0.90
N TYR A 10 7.22 10.30 0.26
CA TYR A 10 6.20 10.34 -0.79
C TYR A 10 6.51 9.38 -1.95
N ARG A 11 7.76 9.40 -2.44
CA ARG A 11 8.20 8.49 -3.52
C ARG A 11 8.23 7.03 -3.08
N ALA A 12 8.59 6.75 -1.82
CA ALA A 12 8.60 5.40 -1.27
C ALA A 12 7.19 4.80 -1.25
N LEU A 13 6.18 5.57 -0.79
CA LEU A 13 4.77 5.15 -0.81
C LEU A 13 4.28 4.86 -2.23
N LEU A 14 4.51 5.76 -3.18
CA LEU A 14 4.11 5.53 -4.58
C LEU A 14 4.83 4.34 -5.23
N LYS A 15 6.05 4.05 -4.80
CA LYS A 15 6.78 2.87 -5.27
C LYS A 15 6.21 1.58 -4.66
N ALA A 16 5.88 1.61 -3.37
CA ALA A 16 5.26 0.49 -2.67
C ALA A 16 3.90 0.12 -3.27
N THR A 17 3.03 1.11 -3.51
CA THR A 17 1.72 0.89 -4.14
C THR A 17 1.87 0.34 -5.56
N ARG A 18 2.80 0.88 -6.36
CA ARG A 18 3.06 0.38 -7.72
C ARG A 18 3.53 -1.07 -7.74
N LYS A 19 4.37 -1.46 -6.79
CA LYS A 19 4.88 -2.83 -6.68
C LYS A 19 3.78 -3.81 -6.28
N THR A 20 2.96 -3.41 -5.32
CA THR A 20 1.96 -4.25 -4.68
C THR A 20 0.72 -4.45 -5.53
N PHE A 21 0.24 -3.38 -6.17
CA PHE A 21 -0.98 -3.38 -6.99
C PHE A 21 -0.67 -3.51 -8.48
N ALA A 22 0.42 -4.19 -8.83
CA ALA A 22 0.85 -4.32 -10.22
C ALA A 22 -0.20 -5.06 -11.05
N GLY A 23 -0.80 -4.36 -12.03
CA GLY A 23 -1.87 -4.89 -12.87
C GLY A 23 -3.28 -4.55 -12.39
N ASP A 24 -3.45 -3.98 -11.18
CA ASP A 24 -4.72 -3.44 -10.71
C ASP A 24 -4.77 -1.92 -10.94
N SER A 25 -5.29 -1.52 -12.10
CA SER A 25 -5.35 -0.09 -12.46
C SER A 25 -6.28 0.74 -11.57
N VAL A 26 -7.27 0.11 -10.94
CA VAL A 26 -8.23 0.78 -10.05
C VAL A 26 -7.55 1.09 -8.72
N MET A 27 -6.92 0.08 -8.10
CA MET A 27 -6.18 0.26 -6.87
C MET A 27 -4.99 1.21 -7.06
N LEU A 28 -4.23 1.10 -8.16
CA LEU A 28 -3.12 2.01 -8.44
C LEU A 28 -3.56 3.48 -8.49
N LYS A 29 -4.68 3.77 -9.14
CA LYS A 29 -5.22 5.14 -9.22
C LYS A 29 -5.75 5.61 -7.87
N GLY A 30 -6.54 4.78 -7.19
CA GLY A 30 -7.11 5.08 -5.87
C GLY A 30 -6.03 5.37 -4.84
N SER A 31 -5.06 4.46 -4.70
CA SER A 31 -3.95 4.63 -3.75
C SER A 31 -3.08 5.84 -4.08
N ALA A 32 -2.83 6.14 -5.36
CA ALA A 32 -2.04 7.32 -5.73
C ALA A 32 -2.75 8.64 -5.39
N VAL A 33 -4.08 8.69 -5.55
CA VAL A 33 -4.90 9.84 -5.14
C VAL A 33 -4.88 10.00 -3.63
N GLU A 34 -5.09 8.93 -2.88
CA GLU A 34 -5.10 8.96 -1.41
C GLU A 34 -3.76 9.44 -0.85
N VAL A 35 -2.64 8.90 -1.35
CA VAL A 35 -1.29 9.33 -0.97
C VAL A 35 -1.10 10.82 -1.27
N ARG A 36 -1.54 11.30 -2.44
CA ARG A 36 -1.45 12.73 -2.76
C ARG A 36 -2.30 13.57 -1.80
N ASN A 37 -3.53 13.16 -1.53
CA ASN A 37 -4.45 13.90 -0.65
C ASN A 37 -3.84 14.06 0.75
N LYS A 38 -3.29 13.00 1.34
CA LYS A 38 -2.66 13.10 2.66
C LYS A 38 -1.44 13.99 2.72
N PHE A 39 -0.63 14.04 1.65
CA PHE A 39 0.49 14.98 1.60
C PHE A 39 0.02 16.43 1.39
N GLU A 40 -1.06 16.65 0.65
CA GLU A 40 -1.64 17.98 0.47
C GLU A 40 -2.33 18.50 1.74
N GLU A 41 -3.04 17.65 2.47
CA GLU A 41 -3.67 17.99 3.76
C GLU A 41 -2.63 18.46 4.80
N ASN A 42 -1.47 17.80 4.83
CA ASN A 42 -0.40 18.08 5.79
C ASN A 42 0.65 19.09 5.29
N LYS A 43 0.49 19.68 4.11
CA LYS A 43 1.52 20.55 3.50
C LYS A 43 1.84 21.82 4.29
N ASN A 44 0.90 22.27 5.12
CA ASN A 44 1.01 23.49 5.91
C ASN A 44 1.50 23.24 7.33
N VAL A 45 1.81 21.99 7.69
CA VAL A 45 2.39 21.66 9.00
C VAL A 45 3.78 22.27 9.10
N THR A 46 4.01 23.06 10.14
CA THR A 46 5.29 23.75 10.40
C THR A 46 6.00 23.29 11.66
N SER A 47 5.34 22.46 12.48
CA SER A 47 5.92 21.89 13.69
C SER A 47 6.88 20.74 13.33
N ASP A 48 8.15 20.87 13.71
CA ASP A 48 9.17 19.85 13.41
C ASP A 48 8.82 18.48 14.01
N SER A 49 8.22 18.44 15.21
CA SER A 49 7.82 17.18 15.86
C SER A 49 6.68 16.50 15.11
N GLU A 50 5.76 17.28 14.56
CA GLU A 50 4.60 16.78 13.82
C GLU A 50 5.02 16.29 12.43
N ILE A 51 5.93 17.01 11.77
CA ILE A 51 6.55 16.57 10.52
C ILE A 51 7.27 15.23 10.72
N GLN A 52 8.04 15.10 11.81
CA GLN A 52 8.76 13.86 12.10
C GLN A 52 7.81 12.67 12.29
N LYS A 53 6.72 12.88 13.05
CA LYS A 53 5.69 11.86 13.25
C LYS A 53 5.03 11.43 11.93
N LEU A 54 4.66 12.39 11.09
CA LEU A 54 4.06 12.10 9.77
C LEU A 54 5.03 11.35 8.84
N LEU A 55 6.34 11.62 8.93
CA LEU A 55 7.36 10.89 8.19
C LEU A 55 7.48 9.44 8.67
N GLU A 56 7.43 9.20 9.98
CA GLU A 56 7.42 7.86 10.56
C GLU A 56 6.20 7.06 10.10
N GLU A 57 5.00 7.65 10.19
CA GLU A 57 3.76 7.05 9.70
C GLU A 57 3.84 6.72 8.19
N ALA A 58 4.38 7.62 7.37
CA ALA A 58 4.55 7.38 5.94
C ALA A 58 5.53 6.24 5.64
N ASN A 59 6.59 6.09 6.43
CA ASN A 59 7.55 5.00 6.31
C ASN A 59 6.93 3.66 6.73
N GLU A 60 6.21 3.62 7.85
CA GLU A 60 5.48 2.44 8.30
C GLU A 60 4.45 1.99 7.25
N ALA A 61 3.65 2.93 6.71
CA ALA A 61 2.71 2.64 5.65
C ALA A 61 3.39 2.06 4.39
N SER A 62 4.56 2.59 4.01
CA SER A 62 5.32 2.05 2.87
C SER A 62 5.79 0.61 3.11
N GLN A 63 6.27 0.31 4.32
CA GLN A 63 6.66 -1.04 4.71
C GLN A 63 5.45 -1.97 4.73
N PHE A 64 4.35 -1.55 5.36
CA PHE A 64 3.11 -2.30 5.44
C PHE A 64 2.59 -2.69 4.05
N ILE A 65 2.47 -1.72 3.13
CA ILE A 65 2.01 -1.99 1.76
C ILE A 65 2.91 -3.02 1.07
N THR A 66 4.23 -2.93 1.26
CA THR A 66 5.19 -3.81 0.58
C THR A 66 5.22 -5.22 1.15
N THR A 67 4.96 -5.39 2.44
CA THR A 67 5.21 -6.66 3.17
C THR A 67 3.92 -7.37 3.58
N MET A 68 2.84 -6.64 3.85
CA MET A 68 1.60 -7.20 4.40
C MET A 68 0.49 -7.37 3.35
N ILE A 69 0.57 -6.66 2.22
CA ILE A 69 -0.43 -6.77 1.17
C ILE A 69 0.10 -7.73 0.08
N VAL A 70 -0.65 -8.79 -0.19
CA VAL A 70 -0.38 -9.70 -1.31
C VAL A 70 -1.57 -9.68 -2.27
N GLN A 71 -1.32 -9.40 -3.54
CA GLN A 71 -2.36 -9.40 -4.57
C GLN A 71 -2.64 -10.83 -5.05
N ALA A 72 -3.91 -11.22 -5.00
CA ALA A 72 -4.38 -12.46 -5.61
C ALA A 72 -4.64 -12.23 -7.11
N HIS A 73 -4.18 -13.16 -7.94
CA HIS A 73 -4.42 -13.13 -9.37
C HIS A 73 -5.42 -14.22 -9.75
N LEU A 74 -6.47 -13.87 -10.50
CA LEU A 74 -7.39 -14.85 -11.05
C LEU A 74 -6.66 -15.70 -12.09
N ASN A 75 -6.69 -17.02 -11.92
CA ASN A 75 -6.24 -17.95 -12.94
C ASN A 75 -7.37 -18.14 -13.97
N PRO A 76 -7.22 -17.63 -15.21
CA PRO A 76 -8.29 -17.69 -16.22
C PRO A 76 -8.63 -19.12 -16.65
N ASP A 77 -7.69 -20.08 -16.51
CA ASP A 77 -7.89 -21.47 -16.93
C ASP A 77 -8.60 -22.32 -15.86
N ALA A 78 -8.38 -22.00 -14.58
CA ALA A 78 -8.90 -22.78 -13.45
C ALA A 78 -10.06 -22.11 -12.71
N GLY A 79 -10.33 -20.82 -12.97
CA GLY A 79 -11.34 -20.03 -12.26
C GLY A 79 -10.99 -19.71 -10.79
N SER A 80 -9.84 -20.18 -10.29
CA SER A 80 -9.37 -19.98 -8.91
C SER A 80 -8.43 -18.79 -8.79
N TYR A 81 -8.45 -18.10 -7.65
CA TYR A 81 -7.45 -17.08 -7.33
C TYR A 81 -6.15 -17.72 -6.82
N VAL A 82 -5.02 -17.28 -7.37
CA VAL A 82 -3.67 -17.74 -6.97
C VAL A 82 -2.93 -16.59 -6.31
N VAL A 83 -2.37 -16.85 -5.14
CA VAL A 83 -1.53 -15.93 -4.38
C VAL A 83 -0.09 -16.44 -4.45
N LYS A 84 0.86 -15.59 -4.86
CA LYS A 84 2.29 -15.92 -4.85
C LYS A 84 3.02 -14.97 -3.91
N PRO A 85 3.15 -15.30 -2.62
CA PRO A 85 3.97 -14.51 -1.70
C PRO A 85 5.44 -14.56 -2.16
N GLY A 86 6.01 -13.42 -2.50
CA GLY A 86 7.46 -13.24 -2.67
C GLY A 86 8.23 -13.30 -1.34
N LYS A 87 9.57 -13.27 -1.43
CA LYS A 87 10.48 -13.28 -0.26
C LYS A 87 10.21 -12.15 0.74
N ASP A 88 9.65 -11.05 0.27
CA ASP A 88 9.32 -9.87 1.08
C ASP A 88 8.10 -10.08 2.01
N HIS A 89 7.40 -11.21 1.88
CA HIS A 89 6.28 -11.62 2.74
C HIS A 89 6.65 -12.79 3.67
N ALA A 90 7.93 -13.16 3.74
CA ALA A 90 8.39 -14.27 4.58
C ALA A 90 8.10 -13.97 6.06
N GLY A 91 7.33 -14.85 6.71
CA GLY A 91 6.93 -14.71 8.12
C GLY A 91 5.60 -14.00 8.36
N ALA A 92 4.90 -13.54 7.31
CA ALA A 92 3.55 -13.00 7.44
C ALA A 92 2.49 -14.12 7.47
N THR A 93 1.52 -14.02 8.38
CA THR A 93 0.35 -14.90 8.42
C THR A 93 -0.63 -14.49 7.34
N LEU A 94 -0.99 -15.39 6.44
CA LEU A 94 -2.04 -15.16 5.44
C LEU A 94 -3.40 -15.51 6.04
N GLU A 95 -4.18 -14.51 6.42
CA GLU A 95 -5.59 -14.70 6.73
C GLU A 95 -6.39 -14.72 5.43
N LEU A 96 -6.90 -15.90 5.07
CA LEU A 96 -7.83 -16.05 3.95
C LEU A 96 -9.25 -15.77 4.46
N PRO A 97 -9.94 -14.72 4.00
CA PRO A 97 -11.35 -14.54 4.34
C PRO A 97 -12.18 -15.68 3.72
N SER A 98 -13.01 -16.31 4.55
CA SER A 98 -13.87 -17.43 4.17
C SER A 98 -14.82 -17.07 3.01
N GLU A 99 -15.16 -18.05 2.16
CA GLU A 99 -15.98 -17.88 0.94
C GLU A 99 -17.34 -17.17 1.16
N GLU A 100 -17.89 -17.18 2.37
CA GLU A 100 -19.14 -16.50 2.71
C GLU A 100 -19.10 -14.98 2.53
N ILE A 101 -17.92 -14.35 2.65
CA ILE A 101 -17.77 -12.89 2.49
C ILE A 101 -17.77 -12.52 1.00
N LEU A 102 -17.17 -13.36 0.16
CA LEU A 102 -17.04 -13.11 -1.29
C LEU A 102 -18.37 -13.20 -2.03
N ARG A 103 -19.33 -14.00 -1.56
CA ARG A 103 -20.66 -14.13 -2.17
C ARG A 103 -21.58 -12.91 -1.98
N LYS A 104 -21.32 -12.05 -1.00
CA LYS A 104 -22.18 -10.90 -0.68
C LYS A 104 -21.86 -9.64 -1.49
N SER A 105 -20.83 -9.67 -2.33
CA SER A 105 -20.37 -8.50 -3.10
C SER A 105 -20.62 -8.62 -4.61
N GLY A 106 -21.41 -9.60 -5.05
CA GLY A 106 -21.83 -9.79 -6.45
C GLY A 106 -23.19 -9.17 -6.76
#